data_AF-A0A1Q5F073-F1
#
_entry.id   AF-A0A1Q5F073-F1
#
_cell.length_a   1.000
_cell.length_b   1.000
_cell.length_c   1.000
_cell.angle_alpha   90.00
_cell.angle_beta   90.00
_cell.angle_gamma   90.00
#
_symmetry.space_group_name_H-M   'P 1'
#
loop_
_entity.id
_entity.type
_entity.pdbx_description
1 polymer ?
#
loop_
_entity_poly.entity_id
_entity_poly.type
_entity_poly.pdbx_seq_one_letter_code
_entity_poly.pdbx_strand_id
1 'polypeptide(L)'
;MNQYEPARSSDRPLPPASGLPHSRSRELPPYRGLVAVDAKDFTGHPAIEHGVISRAVPDLLERSFARADLAHVWNDRRFPASTGDGFVFGFDPAWMPYVIHPWLHTLQDVLTEFNVHSAGTVRMRLRVSLHIGPLPDTGDEFDGNGTPRNDTHRLLDSRPVKAMLAASRESVTHVAAILSDRCYQDAVASGYTGRHPDHFVEVPATVEGKNFDQRAWLYVPMPSGNLYDRRILGDHVVDDHESARHDPQPRQDAGRTHPVATQQADRGNINSGTVHGGQSVTNTGRDSCGGDRIAGDRFGGDRIGGNRVDGDYTAGDRLDIAGDYVGGNKAGTVNGSQGDTVRGNKREKRR
;
A
#
# COMPACT_ATOMS: atom_id res chain seq x y z
N MET A 1 22.18 58.63 38.02
CA MET A 1 23.35 58.03 37.33
C MET A 1 23.41 56.58 37.77
N ASN A 2 22.61 55.71 37.12
CA ASN A 2 22.50 54.30 37.47
C ASN A 2 23.59 53.54 36.70
N GLN A 3 24.52 52.91 37.42
CA GLN A 3 25.56 52.09 36.83
C GLN A 3 24.97 50.77 36.33
N TYR A 4 25.26 50.48 35.07
CA TYR A 4 25.10 49.20 34.40
C TYR A 4 26.12 48.20 34.99
N GLU A 5 25.67 47.07 35.52
CA GLU A 5 26.49 45.86 35.63
C GLU A 5 26.01 44.83 34.60
N PRO A 6 26.88 44.35 33.69
CA PRO A 6 26.51 43.34 32.72
C PRO A 6 26.44 41.94 33.38
N ALA A 7 25.36 41.22 33.05
CA ALA A 7 25.15 39.84 33.46
C ALA A 7 26.35 38.95 33.07
N ARG A 8 26.89 38.22 34.05
CA ARG A 8 27.99 37.27 33.87
C ARG A 8 27.59 36.20 32.86
N SER A 9 28.40 36.12 31.80
CA SER A 9 28.50 34.98 30.89
C SER A 9 28.54 33.67 31.68
N SER A 10 27.62 32.76 31.35
CA SER A 10 27.51 31.41 31.88
C SER A 10 28.78 30.60 31.58
N ASP A 11 29.62 30.43 32.59
CA ASP A 11 30.73 29.47 32.59
C ASP A 11 30.15 28.06 32.82
N ARG A 12 29.46 27.53 31.81
CA ARG A 12 28.95 26.15 31.83
C ARG A 12 30.14 25.26 31.45
N PRO A 13 30.67 24.43 32.37
CA PRO A 13 31.82 23.58 32.05
C PRO A 13 31.48 22.69 30.85
N LEU A 14 32.44 22.58 29.92
CA LEU A 14 32.31 21.68 28.77
C LEU A 14 31.94 20.28 29.29
N PRO A 15 30.94 19.62 28.68
CA PRO A 15 30.53 18.29 29.13
C PRO A 15 31.75 17.35 29.11
N PRO A 16 31.90 16.47 30.11
CA PRO A 16 33.01 15.54 30.15
C PRO A 16 33.00 14.75 28.84
N ALA A 17 34.16 14.67 28.18
CA ALA A 17 34.30 13.93 26.93
C ALA A 17 33.74 12.52 27.13
N SER A 18 32.68 12.20 26.40
CA SER A 18 32.14 10.85 26.39
C SER A 18 33.27 9.91 25.94
N GLY A 19 33.48 8.82 26.69
CA GLY A 19 34.65 7.95 26.50
C GLY A 19 34.88 7.55 25.04
N LEU A 20 36.15 7.50 24.62
CA LEU A 20 36.57 7.27 23.24
C LEU A 20 35.78 6.13 22.55
N PRO A 21 35.35 6.30 21.28
CA PRO A 21 34.75 5.22 20.51
C PRO A 21 35.62 3.95 20.54
N HIS A 22 34.99 2.78 20.58
CA HIS A 22 35.65 1.46 20.55
C HIS A 22 36.60 1.13 21.71
N SER A 23 36.69 1.98 22.74
CA SER A 23 37.55 1.73 23.90
C SER A 23 37.05 0.62 24.83
N ARG A 24 35.73 0.36 24.85
CA ARG A 24 35.09 -0.73 25.60
C ARG A 24 33.72 -1.07 25.04
N SER A 25 33.23 -2.29 25.33
CA SER A 25 31.84 -2.66 25.11
C SER A 25 30.90 -1.86 26.01
N ARG A 26 29.72 -1.51 25.48
CA ARG A 26 28.66 -0.77 26.18
C ARG A 26 27.32 -1.35 25.74
N GLU A 27 26.30 -1.22 26.58
CA GLU A 27 24.95 -1.56 26.20
C GLU A 27 24.49 -0.73 25.01
N LEU A 28 23.78 -1.37 24.09
CA LEU A 28 23.15 -0.69 22.98
C LEU A 28 21.94 0.10 23.52
N PRO A 29 21.72 1.35 23.07
CA PRO A 29 20.50 2.07 23.40
C PRO A 29 19.24 1.30 22.99
N PRO A 30 18.09 1.56 23.63
CA PRO A 30 16.85 0.92 23.24
C PRO A 30 16.50 1.27 21.79
N TYR A 31 15.80 0.35 21.14
CA TYR A 31 15.25 0.63 19.82
C TYR A 31 14.04 1.56 19.94
N ARG A 32 13.98 2.52 19.02
CA ARG A 32 12.87 3.46 18.88
C ARG A 32 12.36 3.43 17.44
N GLY A 33 11.04 3.45 17.32
CA GLY A 33 10.38 3.84 16.08
C GLY A 33 10.54 5.35 15.89
N LEU A 34 10.74 5.78 14.66
CA LEU A 34 10.90 7.19 14.30
C LEU A 34 9.94 7.53 13.18
N VAL A 35 9.25 8.66 13.34
CA VAL A 35 8.48 9.31 12.28
C VAL A 35 9.08 10.69 12.05
N ALA A 36 9.45 11.00 10.82
CA ALA A 36 9.64 12.38 10.40
C ALA A 36 8.73 12.68 9.20
N VAL A 37 8.07 13.82 9.24
CA VAL A 37 7.23 14.33 8.16
C VAL A 37 7.74 15.68 7.70
N ASP A 38 7.51 15.98 6.43
CA ASP A 38 7.89 17.26 5.83
C ASP A 38 6.96 17.61 4.67
N ALA A 39 6.61 18.89 4.55
CA ALA A 39 5.76 19.40 3.49
C ALA A 39 6.48 19.43 2.13
N LYS A 40 5.76 19.07 1.07
CA LYS A 40 6.21 19.27 -0.32
C LYS A 40 6.19 20.77 -0.63
N ASP A 41 7.21 21.26 -1.33
CA ASP A 41 7.31 22.62 -1.87
C ASP A 41 7.19 23.76 -0.83
N PHE A 42 7.44 23.49 0.46
CA PHE A 42 7.40 24.52 1.52
C PHE A 42 8.24 25.75 1.17
N THR A 43 9.46 25.58 0.63
CA THR A 43 10.33 26.68 0.23
C THR A 43 9.86 27.46 -1.00
N GLY A 44 8.89 26.93 -1.74
CA GLY A 44 8.27 27.56 -2.91
C GLY A 44 7.04 28.39 -2.58
N HIS A 45 6.53 28.31 -1.35
CA HIS A 45 5.41 29.13 -0.90
C HIS A 45 5.86 30.56 -0.53
N PRO A 46 4.98 31.55 -0.64
CA PRO A 46 5.23 32.87 -0.06
C PRO A 46 5.49 32.76 1.45
N ALA A 47 6.47 33.50 1.97
CA ALA A 47 6.89 33.44 3.38
C ALA A 47 5.75 33.66 4.41
N ILE A 48 4.67 34.32 4.01
CA ILE A 48 3.47 34.52 4.84
C ILE A 48 2.69 33.21 5.09
N GLU A 49 2.76 32.25 4.16
CA GLU A 49 2.09 30.95 4.25
C GLU A 49 2.91 29.95 5.09
N HIS A 50 4.23 30.14 5.19
CA HIS A 50 5.13 29.25 5.96
C HIS A 50 4.68 29.11 7.41
N GLY A 51 4.37 30.23 8.08
CA GLY A 51 3.92 30.20 9.48
C GLY A 51 2.55 29.57 9.70
N VAL A 52 1.71 29.46 8.66
CA VAL A 52 0.43 28.73 8.71
C VAL A 52 0.68 27.23 8.56
N ILE A 53 1.54 26.84 7.60
CA ILE A 53 1.90 25.43 7.36
C ILE A 53 2.61 24.84 8.59
N SER A 54 3.60 25.52 9.15
CA SER A 54 4.36 25.06 10.33
C SER A 54 3.47 24.79 11.55
N ARG A 55 2.39 25.57 11.71
CA ARG A 55 1.43 25.38 12.80
C ARG A 55 0.39 24.30 12.50
N ALA A 56 0.00 24.15 11.23
CA ALA A 56 -0.99 23.17 10.82
C ALA A 56 -0.47 21.73 10.83
N VAL A 57 0.83 21.51 10.57
CA VAL A 57 1.39 20.14 10.50
C VAL A 57 1.19 19.37 11.81
N PRO A 58 1.61 19.85 12.99
CA PRO A 58 1.37 19.13 14.25
C PRO A 58 -0.12 18.84 14.51
N ASP A 59 -1.01 19.79 14.23
CA ASP A 59 -2.46 19.61 14.43
C ASP A 59 -3.04 18.52 13.51
N LEU A 60 -2.58 18.46 12.25
CA LEU A 60 -3.01 17.44 11.29
C LEU A 60 -2.48 16.06 11.68
N LEU A 61 -1.23 15.98 12.16
CA LEU A 61 -0.67 14.74 12.68
C LEU A 61 -1.46 14.26 13.90
N GLU A 62 -1.70 15.11 14.90
CA GLU A 62 -2.50 14.79 16.08
C GLU A 62 -3.87 14.21 15.71
N ARG A 63 -4.59 14.90 14.82
CA ARG A 63 -5.90 14.44 14.34
C ARG A 63 -5.82 13.11 13.62
N SER A 64 -4.79 12.90 12.79
CA SER A 64 -4.61 11.64 12.06
C SER A 64 -4.28 10.47 12.99
N PHE A 65 -3.44 10.67 14.00
CA PHE A 65 -3.16 9.66 15.03
C PHE A 65 -4.41 9.33 15.84
N ALA A 66 -5.17 10.35 16.27
CA ALA A 66 -6.43 10.13 16.98
C ALA A 66 -7.45 9.36 16.14
N ARG A 67 -7.63 9.71 14.86
CA ARG A 67 -8.55 9.00 13.94
C ARG A 67 -8.11 7.58 13.60
N ALA A 68 -6.81 7.30 13.69
CA ALA A 68 -6.24 5.96 13.49
C ALA A 68 -6.28 5.10 14.76
N ASP A 69 -6.89 5.58 15.86
CA ASP A 69 -6.89 4.94 17.18
C ASP A 69 -5.48 4.80 17.81
N LEU A 70 -4.60 5.75 17.49
CA LEU A 70 -3.20 5.82 17.93
C LEU A 70 -2.90 7.12 18.70
N ALA A 71 -3.91 7.71 19.35
CA ALA A 71 -3.72 8.92 20.15
C ALA A 71 -2.66 8.74 21.24
N HIS A 72 -2.51 7.54 21.80
CA HIS A 72 -1.49 7.21 22.79
C HIS A 72 -0.08 7.32 22.21
N VAL A 73 0.16 6.87 20.96
CA VAL A 73 1.46 7.02 20.28
C VAL A 73 1.82 8.50 20.13
N TRP A 74 0.82 9.34 19.81
CA TRP A 74 0.99 10.78 19.80
C TRP A 74 1.31 11.27 21.22
N ASN A 75 0.49 11.00 22.23
CA ASN A 75 0.69 11.60 23.56
C ASN A 75 1.99 11.16 24.24
N ASP A 76 2.47 9.94 23.97
CA ASP A 76 3.68 9.36 24.56
C ASP A 76 4.94 9.56 23.71
N ARG A 77 4.87 10.49 22.73
CA ARG A 77 5.97 10.91 21.85
C ARG A 77 7.27 11.16 22.61
N ARG A 78 8.36 10.64 22.06
CA ARG A 78 9.73 10.88 22.53
C ARG A 78 10.42 11.90 21.63
N PHE A 79 11.22 12.77 22.25
CA PHE A 79 12.06 13.77 21.58
C PHE A 79 11.37 14.51 20.40
N PRO A 80 10.15 15.07 20.61
CA PRO A 80 9.45 15.80 19.55
C PRO A 80 10.22 17.05 19.16
N ALA A 81 10.34 17.31 17.87
CA ALA A 81 10.94 18.54 17.35
C ALA A 81 10.25 18.99 16.06
N SER A 82 10.09 20.30 15.91
CA SER A 82 9.68 20.92 14.65
C SER A 82 10.91 21.36 13.87
N THR A 83 10.94 21.09 12.56
CA THR A 83 12.01 21.53 11.64
C THR A 83 11.63 22.79 10.86
N GLY A 84 10.56 23.48 11.26
CA GLY A 84 9.97 24.58 10.50
C GLY A 84 8.91 24.08 9.52
N ASP A 85 9.31 23.31 8.51
CA ASP A 85 8.42 22.73 7.48
C ASP A 85 7.94 21.31 7.79
N GLY A 86 8.51 20.71 8.84
CA GLY A 86 8.28 19.34 9.22
C GLY A 86 8.20 19.12 10.72
N PHE A 87 7.94 17.87 11.08
CA PHE A 87 7.81 17.43 12.45
C PHE A 87 8.40 16.03 12.61
N VAL A 88 9.18 15.81 13.66
CA VAL A 88 9.84 14.54 13.95
C VAL A 88 9.62 14.16 15.41
N PHE A 89 9.41 12.88 15.66
CA PHE A 89 9.37 12.30 17.01
C PHE A 89 9.70 10.81 16.95
N GLY A 90 10.01 10.23 18.11
CA GLY A 90 10.10 8.79 18.28
C GLY A 90 9.02 8.22 19.18
N PHE A 91 8.89 6.90 19.13
CA PHE A 91 7.86 6.15 19.82
C PHE A 91 8.31 4.70 20.07
N ASP A 92 7.52 3.93 20.81
CA ASP A 92 7.78 2.51 21.00
C ASP A 92 7.62 1.74 19.68
N PRO A 93 8.66 1.05 19.18
CA PRO A 93 8.63 0.36 17.88
C PRO A 93 7.55 -0.73 17.79
N ALA A 94 7.00 -1.23 18.90
CA ALA A 94 5.87 -2.16 18.88
C ALA A 94 4.65 -1.61 18.12
N TRP A 95 4.51 -0.28 18.04
CA TRP A 95 3.43 0.37 17.31
C TRP A 95 3.71 0.60 15.82
N MET A 96 4.93 0.31 15.34
CA MET A 96 5.33 0.57 13.95
C MET A 96 4.36 -0.04 12.91
N PRO A 97 3.85 -1.28 13.05
CA PRO A 97 2.88 -1.82 12.10
C PRO A 97 1.63 -0.95 11.94
N TYR A 98 1.13 -0.37 13.04
CA TYR A 98 -0.05 0.51 13.04
C TYR A 98 0.24 1.90 12.49
N VAL A 99 1.46 2.40 12.71
CA VAL A 99 1.96 3.63 12.08
C VAL A 99 2.06 3.43 10.57
N ILE A 100 2.56 2.28 10.08
CA ILE A 100 2.58 2.00 8.64
C ILE A 100 1.13 1.86 8.11
N HIS A 101 0.30 1.07 8.78
CA HIS A 101 -1.11 0.90 8.45
C HIS A 101 -1.93 0.57 9.70
N PRO A 102 -2.97 1.37 10.04
CA PRO A 102 -3.72 2.24 9.13
C PRO A 102 -3.27 3.70 9.06
N TRP A 103 -2.39 4.19 9.94
CA TRP A 103 -2.17 5.63 10.13
C TRP A 103 -1.81 6.39 8.85
N LEU A 104 -0.90 5.88 8.00
CA LEU A 104 -0.55 6.55 6.75
C LEU A 104 -1.76 6.75 5.81
N HIS A 105 -2.71 5.81 5.81
CA HIS A 105 -3.96 5.97 5.06
C HIS A 105 -4.85 7.04 5.70
N THR A 106 -5.00 7.00 7.03
CA THR A 106 -5.76 8.01 7.77
C THR A 106 -5.18 9.42 7.59
N LEU A 107 -3.85 9.56 7.52
CA LEU A 107 -3.18 10.83 7.23
C LEU A 107 -3.53 11.34 5.82
N GLN A 108 -3.57 10.45 4.83
CA GLN A 108 -4.00 10.78 3.47
C GLN A 108 -5.45 11.29 3.46
N ASP A 109 -6.36 10.68 4.23
CA ASP A 109 -7.76 11.12 4.34
C ASP A 109 -7.89 12.49 5.02
N VAL A 110 -7.17 12.69 6.14
CA VAL A 110 -7.13 13.97 6.86
C VAL A 110 -6.60 15.10 5.97
N LEU A 111 -5.55 14.85 5.20
CA LEU A 111 -5.02 15.84 4.24
C LEU A 111 -5.99 16.09 3.09
N THR A 112 -6.72 15.06 2.63
CA THR A 112 -7.76 15.22 1.60
C THR A 112 -8.84 16.18 2.09
N GLU A 113 -9.37 15.96 3.30
CA GLU A 113 -10.34 16.86 3.92
C GLU A 113 -9.78 18.28 4.09
N PHE A 114 -8.58 18.41 4.65
CA PHE A 114 -7.93 19.72 4.83
C PHE A 114 -7.82 20.48 3.50
N ASN A 115 -7.41 19.79 2.44
CA ASN A 115 -7.21 20.38 1.11
C ASN A 115 -8.53 20.77 0.44
N VAL A 116 -9.63 20.05 0.68
CA VAL A 116 -10.96 20.42 0.18
C VAL A 116 -11.50 21.66 0.89
N HIS A 117 -11.33 21.77 2.21
CA HIS A 117 -11.86 22.88 3.00
C HIS A 117 -11.02 24.17 2.91
N SER A 118 -9.74 24.07 2.58
CA SER A 118 -8.82 25.21 2.46
C SER A 118 -9.07 26.12 1.24
N ALA A 119 -10.18 25.92 0.50
CA ALA A 119 -10.64 26.73 -0.64
C ALA A 119 -9.58 27.06 -1.73
N GLY A 120 -8.50 26.27 -1.81
CA GLY A 120 -7.40 26.48 -2.76
C GLY A 120 -6.31 27.43 -2.30
N THR A 121 -6.37 27.98 -1.09
CA THR A 121 -5.38 28.94 -0.57
C THR A 121 -4.08 28.28 -0.16
N VAL A 122 -4.14 27.07 0.44
CA VAL A 122 -2.97 26.25 0.76
C VAL A 122 -3.31 24.79 0.48
N ARG A 123 -2.51 24.13 -0.35
CA ARG A 123 -2.60 22.68 -0.60
C ARG A 123 -1.43 22.00 0.10
N MET A 124 -1.73 21.12 1.04
CA MET A 124 -0.73 20.42 1.82
C MET A 124 -0.54 18.99 1.32
N ARG A 125 0.71 18.63 1.06
CA ARG A 125 1.15 17.27 0.71
C ARG A 125 2.38 16.97 1.56
N LEU A 126 2.42 15.80 2.17
CA LEU A 126 3.47 15.41 3.10
C LEU A 126 4.30 14.24 2.57
N ARG A 127 5.61 14.35 2.73
CA ARG A 127 6.52 13.22 2.74
C ARG A 127 6.57 12.68 4.16
N VAL A 128 6.67 11.37 4.29
CA VAL A 128 6.83 10.69 5.59
C VAL A 128 7.99 9.72 5.49
N SER A 129 8.82 9.68 6.52
CA SER A 129 9.87 8.68 6.67
C SER A 129 9.68 7.91 7.96
N LEU A 130 9.83 6.60 7.88
CA LEU A 130 9.68 5.67 9.00
C LEU A 130 10.95 4.85 9.18
N HIS A 131 11.47 4.83 10.39
CA HIS A 131 12.71 4.11 10.71
C HIS A 131 12.65 3.43 12.08
N ILE A 132 13.45 2.39 12.25
CA ILE A 132 13.66 1.69 13.52
C ILE A 132 15.18 1.64 13.75
N GLY A 133 15.63 2.16 14.90
CA GLY A 133 17.05 2.10 15.24
C GLY A 133 17.34 2.39 16.72
N PRO A 134 18.57 2.09 17.19
CA PRO A 134 18.96 2.33 18.56
C PRO A 134 19.18 3.82 18.80
N LEU A 135 18.42 4.40 19.73
CA LEU A 135 18.54 5.81 20.11
C LEU A 135 18.64 5.98 21.63
N PRO A 136 19.55 6.84 22.12
CA PRO A 136 19.56 7.24 23.52
C PRO A 136 18.18 7.78 23.94
N ASP A 137 17.68 7.27 25.05
CA ASP A 137 16.41 7.64 25.68
C ASP A 137 16.56 7.42 27.20
N THR A 138 17.52 8.14 27.79
CA THR A 138 17.84 8.16 29.21
C THR A 138 17.11 9.26 29.98
N GLY A 139 16.34 10.12 29.30
CA GLY A 139 15.69 11.31 29.85
C GLY A 139 16.54 12.58 29.75
N ASP A 140 17.66 12.55 29.02
CA ASP A 140 18.59 13.67 28.87
C ASP A 140 18.17 14.63 27.73
N GLU A 141 18.56 15.90 27.83
CA GLU A 141 18.25 16.94 26.82
C GLU A 141 18.73 16.58 25.40
N PHE A 142 19.79 15.77 25.30
CA PHE A 142 20.40 15.38 24.04
C PHE A 142 19.96 13.98 23.54
N ASP A 143 18.95 13.38 24.16
CA ASP A 143 18.37 12.13 23.69
C ASP A 143 17.72 12.23 22.32
N GLY A 144 17.51 11.08 21.71
CA GLY A 144 17.01 10.98 20.34
C GLY A 144 18.00 11.43 19.27
N ASN A 145 19.22 11.87 19.64
CA ASN A 145 20.28 12.18 18.69
C ASN A 145 21.08 10.91 18.35
N GLY A 146 21.32 10.69 17.06
CA GLY A 146 22.10 9.56 16.60
C GLY A 146 21.88 9.25 15.12
N THR A 147 22.62 8.26 14.62
CA THR A 147 22.53 7.79 13.24
C THR A 147 21.09 7.49 12.81
N PRO A 148 20.23 6.83 13.62
CA PRO A 148 18.85 6.58 13.20
C PRO A 148 18.04 7.86 12.93
N ARG A 149 18.18 8.90 13.76
CA ARG A 149 17.50 10.18 13.51
C ARG A 149 18.03 10.86 12.24
N ASN A 150 19.34 10.83 12.03
CA ASN A 150 19.96 11.37 10.81
C ASN A 150 19.48 10.62 9.56
N ASP A 151 19.44 9.29 9.61
CA ASP A 151 18.99 8.45 8.51
C ASP A 151 17.50 8.63 8.24
N THR A 152 16.68 8.83 9.28
CA THR A 152 15.25 9.20 9.13
C THR A 152 15.10 10.49 8.31
N HIS A 153 15.84 11.54 8.66
CA HIS A 153 15.82 12.79 7.88
C HIS A 153 16.37 12.61 6.45
N ARG A 154 17.38 11.76 6.25
CA ARG A 154 17.93 11.47 4.91
C ARG A 154 16.97 10.66 4.04
N LEU A 155 16.24 9.70 4.62
CA LEU A 155 15.17 8.98 3.94
C LEU A 155 14.08 9.95 3.49
N LEU A 156 13.66 10.87 4.37
CA LEU A 156 12.68 11.91 4.04
C LEU A 156 13.14 12.83 2.89
N ASP A 157 14.43 13.14 2.87
CA ASP A 157 15.11 13.99 1.88
C ASP A 157 15.49 13.24 0.59
N SER A 158 15.23 11.93 0.52
CA SER A 158 15.71 11.06 -0.55
C SER A 158 15.00 11.30 -1.89
N ARG A 159 15.74 11.04 -2.97
CA ARG A 159 15.27 11.21 -4.35
C ARG A 159 13.97 10.43 -4.66
N PRO A 160 13.81 9.15 -4.26
CA PRO A 160 12.60 8.38 -4.61
C PRO A 160 11.30 8.97 -4.05
N VAL A 161 11.26 9.34 -2.76
CA VAL A 161 10.05 9.87 -2.13
C VAL A 161 9.71 11.28 -2.66
N LYS A 162 10.74 12.09 -2.95
CA LYS A 162 10.57 13.39 -3.62
C LYS A 162 10.00 13.24 -5.02
N ALA A 163 10.59 12.36 -5.82
CA ALA A 163 10.15 12.10 -7.19
C ALA A 163 8.73 11.56 -7.25
N MET A 164 8.35 10.67 -6.31
CA MET A 164 7.00 10.12 -6.23
C MET A 164 5.93 11.20 -6.05
N LEU A 165 6.10 12.11 -5.08
CA LEU A 165 5.15 13.21 -4.91
C LEU A 165 5.17 14.17 -6.10
N ALA A 166 6.31 14.42 -6.72
CA ALA A 166 6.41 15.29 -7.89
C ALA A 166 5.69 14.70 -9.13
N ALA A 167 5.75 13.38 -9.32
CA ALA A 167 5.13 12.67 -10.44
C ALA A 167 3.62 12.38 -10.22
N SER A 168 3.17 12.42 -8.96
CA SER A 168 1.78 12.13 -8.59
C SER A 168 0.84 13.32 -8.81
N ARG A 169 -0.45 13.04 -9.07
CA ARG A 169 -1.48 14.07 -9.19
C ARG A 169 -1.75 14.71 -7.83
N GLU A 170 -1.65 16.03 -7.77
CA GLU A 170 -1.78 16.79 -6.52
C GLU A 170 -3.18 16.75 -5.91
N SER A 171 -4.20 16.46 -6.73
CA SER A 171 -5.59 16.28 -6.29
C SER A 171 -5.91 14.90 -5.72
N VAL A 172 -4.98 13.94 -5.81
CA VAL A 172 -5.20 12.54 -5.39
C VAL A 172 -4.19 12.13 -4.34
N THR A 173 -2.90 12.32 -4.60
CA THR A 173 -1.83 11.82 -3.72
C THR A 173 -1.32 12.94 -2.83
N HIS A 174 -1.60 12.83 -1.54
CA HIS A 174 -1.17 13.80 -0.53
C HIS A 174 -0.10 13.27 0.40
N VAL A 175 0.05 11.94 0.52
CA VAL A 175 1.10 11.30 1.33
C VAL A 175 1.97 10.41 0.44
N ALA A 176 3.28 10.52 0.60
CA ALA A 176 4.22 9.49 0.18
C ALA A 176 5.13 9.14 1.35
N ALA A 177 5.19 7.85 1.70
CA ALA A 177 5.99 7.34 2.80
C ALA A 177 7.19 6.55 2.29
N ILE A 178 8.30 6.64 2.99
CA ILE A 178 9.48 5.81 2.76
C ILE A 178 9.91 5.16 4.07
N LEU A 179 10.06 3.85 4.04
CA LEU A 179 10.47 3.03 5.18
C LEU A 179 11.93 2.65 4.99
N SER A 180 12.73 2.75 6.05
CA SER A 180 14.03 2.08 6.06
C SER A 180 13.88 0.56 5.88
N ASP A 181 14.90 -0.12 5.38
CA ASP A 181 14.88 -1.57 5.24
C ASP A 181 14.45 -2.31 6.52
N ARG A 182 15.03 -1.95 7.67
CA ARG A 182 14.67 -2.59 8.95
C ARG A 182 13.20 -2.44 9.33
N CYS A 183 12.64 -1.24 9.11
CA CYS A 183 11.23 -0.97 9.35
C CYS A 183 10.35 -1.91 8.49
N TYR A 184 10.70 -2.09 7.22
CA TYR A 184 9.98 -3.01 6.34
C TYR A 184 10.15 -4.48 6.75
N GLN A 185 11.38 -4.93 7.04
CA GLN A 185 11.63 -6.33 7.43
C GLN A 185 10.88 -6.68 8.72
N ASP A 186 10.99 -5.84 9.75
CA ASP A 186 10.46 -6.12 11.08
C ASP A 186 8.93 -6.00 11.11
N ALA A 187 8.32 -5.06 10.38
CA ALA A 187 6.88 -4.79 10.46
C ALA A 187 6.07 -5.35 9.28
N VAL A 188 6.58 -5.28 8.04
CA VAL A 188 5.82 -5.61 6.82
C VAL A 188 6.13 -7.03 6.36
N ALA A 189 7.39 -7.34 6.07
CA ALA A 189 7.79 -8.66 5.57
C ALA A 189 7.48 -9.78 6.58
N SER A 190 7.57 -9.46 7.88
CA SER A 190 7.22 -10.37 8.98
C SER A 190 5.71 -10.54 9.19
N GLY A 191 4.85 -9.83 8.46
CA GLY A 191 3.40 -10.02 8.47
C GLY A 191 2.62 -9.33 9.59
N TYR A 192 3.24 -8.39 10.33
CA TYR A 192 2.56 -7.66 11.41
C TYR A 192 1.73 -6.46 10.90
N THR A 193 2.05 -5.94 9.72
CA THR A 193 1.34 -4.82 9.10
C THR A 193 0.09 -5.30 8.38
N GLY A 194 -1.04 -4.62 8.57
CA GLY A 194 -2.32 -4.92 7.90
C GLY A 194 -2.34 -4.60 6.40
N ARG A 195 -1.19 -4.66 5.71
CA ARG A 195 -1.04 -4.34 4.29
C ARG A 195 -0.12 -5.34 3.61
N HIS A 196 -0.52 -5.83 2.44
CA HIS A 196 0.26 -6.81 1.67
C HIS A 196 1.61 -6.21 1.22
N PRO A 197 2.71 -6.98 1.25
CA PRO A 197 4.04 -6.54 0.80
C PRO A 197 4.10 -5.92 -0.60
N ASP A 198 3.25 -6.36 -1.53
CA ASP A 198 3.19 -5.81 -2.91
C ASP A 198 2.74 -4.35 -2.99
N HIS A 199 2.26 -3.76 -1.89
CA HIS A 199 2.01 -2.32 -1.83
C HIS A 199 3.28 -1.49 -1.58
N PHE A 200 4.41 -2.13 -1.33
CA PHE A 200 5.68 -1.50 -1.04
C PHE A 200 6.65 -1.76 -2.18
N VAL A 201 7.29 -0.68 -2.66
CA VAL A 201 8.24 -0.74 -3.77
C VAL A 201 9.64 -0.57 -3.21
N GLU A 202 10.52 -1.55 -3.44
CA GLU A 202 11.93 -1.42 -3.11
C GLU A 202 12.56 -0.30 -3.95
N VAL A 203 13.27 0.61 -3.29
CA VAL A 203 13.92 1.77 -3.92
C VAL A 203 15.31 2.03 -3.32
N PRO A 204 16.28 2.48 -4.12
CA PRO A 204 17.56 2.98 -3.60
C PRO A 204 17.37 4.41 -3.06
N ALA A 205 17.33 4.56 -1.74
CA ALA A 205 17.23 5.86 -1.10
C ALA A 205 18.56 6.60 -1.15
N THR A 206 18.67 7.54 -2.09
CA THR A 206 19.84 8.40 -2.27
C THR A 206 19.51 9.87 -2.01
N VAL A 207 20.49 10.63 -1.50
CA VAL A 207 20.37 12.08 -1.30
C VAL A 207 21.48 12.79 -2.05
N GLU A 208 21.14 13.72 -2.94
CA GLU A 208 22.12 14.48 -3.72
C GLU A 208 23.11 15.24 -2.82
N GLY A 209 24.40 15.16 -3.15
CA GLY A 209 25.46 15.83 -2.41
C GLY A 209 25.77 15.22 -1.02
N LYS A 210 25.09 14.14 -0.61
CA LYS A 210 25.38 13.42 0.63
C LYS A 210 25.77 11.98 0.29
N ASN A 211 26.75 11.43 1.03
CA ASN A 211 27.07 10.00 0.95
C ASN A 211 26.00 9.21 1.72
N PHE A 212 24.85 9.01 1.11
CA PHE A 212 23.72 8.26 1.63
C PHE A 212 23.13 7.43 0.49
N ASP A 213 23.26 6.12 0.62
CA ASP A 213 22.68 5.11 -0.26
C ASP A 213 22.24 3.93 0.62
N GLN A 214 20.93 3.76 0.76
CA GLN A 214 20.35 2.68 1.55
C GLN A 214 19.17 2.07 0.79
N ARG A 215 19.01 0.74 0.91
CA ARG A 215 17.78 0.07 0.53
C ARG A 215 16.63 0.60 1.39
N ALA A 216 15.54 0.98 0.73
CA ALA A 216 14.34 1.49 1.38
C ALA A 216 13.09 1.02 0.64
N TRP A 217 11.93 1.28 1.23
CA TRP A 217 10.64 0.82 0.72
C TRP A 217 9.67 1.97 0.62
N LEU A 218 9.23 2.29 -0.58
CA LEU A 218 8.26 3.34 -0.85
C LEU A 218 6.84 2.80 -0.68
N TYR A 219 5.99 3.53 0.03
CA TYR A 219 4.58 3.24 0.18
C TYR A 219 3.75 4.49 -0.03
N VAL A 220 2.73 4.40 -0.88
CA VAL A 220 1.83 5.51 -1.22
C VAL A 220 0.40 5.05 -0.99
N PRO A 221 -0.32 5.58 0.02
CA PRO A 221 -1.67 5.12 0.34
C PRO A 221 -2.65 5.27 -0.83
N MET A 222 -2.59 6.40 -1.54
CA MET A 222 -3.37 6.66 -2.76
C MET A 222 -2.44 7.02 -3.92
N PRO A 223 -1.86 6.05 -4.65
CA PRO A 223 -0.93 6.32 -5.74
C PRO A 223 -1.65 6.91 -6.96
N SER A 224 -1.00 7.83 -7.66
CA SER A 224 -1.50 8.42 -8.90
C SER A 224 -0.35 8.91 -9.78
N GLY A 225 -0.64 9.27 -11.03
CA GLY A 225 0.39 9.80 -11.95
C GLY A 225 1.26 8.71 -12.58
N ASN A 226 2.45 9.09 -13.07
CA ASN A 226 3.36 8.15 -13.73
C ASN A 226 4.30 7.51 -12.71
N LEU A 227 4.00 6.27 -12.32
CA LEU A 227 4.76 5.51 -11.31
C LEU A 227 6.05 4.86 -11.87
N TYR A 228 6.27 4.89 -13.19
CA TYR A 228 7.46 4.32 -13.86
C TYR A 228 8.63 5.31 -13.98
N ASP A 229 8.67 6.36 -13.16
CA ASP A 229 9.74 7.35 -13.21
C ASP A 229 11.07 6.74 -12.74
N ARG A 230 12.13 6.81 -13.57
CA ARG A 230 13.50 6.36 -13.24
C ARG A 230 14.02 6.98 -11.93
N ARG A 231 13.55 8.18 -11.58
CA ARG A 231 13.91 8.86 -10.33
C ARG A 231 13.32 8.19 -9.10
N ILE A 232 12.23 7.44 -9.26
CA ILE A 232 11.56 6.67 -8.22
C ILE A 232 12.20 5.28 -8.10
N LEU A 233 12.30 4.55 -9.22
CA LEU A 233 12.72 3.14 -9.22
C LEU A 233 14.24 2.94 -9.22
N GLY A 234 15.01 3.95 -9.62
CA GLY A 234 16.44 3.82 -9.90
C GLY A 234 16.71 3.31 -11.31
N ASP A 235 17.93 3.54 -11.80
CA ASP A 235 18.30 3.24 -13.19
C ASP A 235 18.27 1.74 -13.49
N HIS A 236 18.76 0.92 -12.55
CA HIS A 236 18.83 -0.55 -12.68
C HIS A 236 17.46 -1.22 -12.86
N VAL A 237 16.44 -0.80 -12.11
CA VAL A 237 15.10 -1.41 -12.16
C VAL A 237 14.38 -1.08 -13.48
N VAL A 238 14.63 0.11 -14.05
CA VAL A 238 14.03 0.51 -15.32
C VAL A 238 14.74 -0.18 -16.50
N ASP A 239 16.05 -0.34 -16.45
CA ASP A 239 16.80 -1.04 -17.49
C ASP A 239 16.40 -2.53 -17.56
N ASP A 240 16.15 -3.19 -16.43
CA ASP A 240 15.62 -4.58 -16.39
C ASP A 240 14.21 -4.68 -16.99
N HIS A 241 13.33 -3.71 -16.68
CA HIS A 241 11.97 -3.66 -17.23
C HIS A 241 11.93 -3.28 -18.72
N GLU A 242 12.80 -2.38 -19.17
CA GLU A 242 12.93 -2.03 -20.58
C GLU A 242 13.53 -3.19 -21.37
N SER A 243 14.52 -3.90 -20.82
CA SER A 243 15.08 -5.12 -21.41
C SER A 243 14.01 -6.23 -21.54
N ALA A 244 13.17 -6.42 -20.52
CA ALA A 244 12.05 -7.36 -20.57
C ALA A 244 10.93 -6.96 -21.54
N ARG A 245 10.79 -5.65 -21.85
CA ARG A 245 9.82 -5.14 -22.84
C ARG A 245 10.37 -5.09 -24.27
N HIS A 246 11.68 -5.00 -24.43
CA HIS A 246 12.37 -5.00 -25.73
C HIS A 246 12.75 -6.39 -26.23
N ASP A 247 12.40 -7.45 -25.49
CA ASP A 247 12.65 -8.82 -25.91
C ASP A 247 11.38 -9.55 -26.38
N PRO A 248 10.84 -9.25 -27.59
CA PRO A 248 10.20 -10.27 -28.38
C PRO A 248 11.30 -11.01 -29.16
N GLN A 249 12.26 -11.66 -28.49
CA GLN A 249 13.15 -12.54 -29.21
C GLN A 249 12.36 -13.77 -29.69
N PRO A 250 12.38 -14.08 -31.00
CA PRO A 250 11.97 -15.40 -31.45
C PRO A 250 12.93 -16.37 -30.76
N ARG A 251 12.37 -17.36 -30.04
CA ARG A 251 13.15 -18.47 -29.49
C ARG A 251 14.00 -19.06 -30.61
N GLN A 252 15.29 -18.75 -30.60
CA GLN A 252 16.25 -19.44 -31.44
C GLN A 252 16.40 -20.83 -30.84
N ASP A 253 15.89 -21.83 -31.57
CA ASP A 253 16.07 -23.24 -31.31
C ASP A 253 17.56 -23.59 -31.37
N ALA A 254 18.26 -23.41 -30.25
CA ALA A 254 19.56 -23.99 -30.03
C ALA A 254 19.36 -25.42 -29.54
N GLY A 255 19.39 -26.35 -30.50
CA GLY A 255 19.72 -27.78 -30.35
C GLY A 255 19.47 -28.41 -28.98
N ARG A 256 18.21 -28.75 -28.69
CA ARG A 256 17.87 -29.78 -27.71
C ARG A 256 17.07 -30.87 -28.41
N THR A 257 17.65 -32.05 -28.52
CA THR A 257 16.96 -33.28 -28.88
C THR A 257 15.84 -33.54 -27.86
N HIS A 258 14.60 -33.21 -28.23
CA HIS A 258 13.41 -33.60 -27.51
C HIS A 258 12.96 -35.00 -27.97
N PRO A 259 12.59 -35.92 -27.06
CA PRO A 259 11.95 -37.17 -27.48
C PRO A 259 10.58 -36.82 -28.08
N VAL A 260 10.38 -37.22 -29.33
CA VAL A 260 9.09 -37.09 -30.04
C VAL A 260 8.12 -38.06 -29.38
N ALA A 261 7.15 -37.54 -28.63
CA ALA A 261 6.01 -38.33 -28.15
C ALA A 261 4.94 -38.35 -29.24
N THR A 262 4.86 -39.45 -29.99
CA THR A 262 3.75 -39.71 -30.92
C THR A 262 2.51 -40.07 -30.12
N GLN A 263 1.49 -39.21 -30.12
CA GLN A 263 0.18 -39.53 -29.55
C GLN A 263 -0.77 -39.90 -30.69
N GLN A 264 -1.22 -41.15 -30.71
CA GLN A 264 -2.18 -41.68 -31.66
C GLN A 264 -3.41 -42.17 -30.89
N ALA A 265 -4.61 -41.83 -31.37
CA ALA A 265 -5.87 -42.32 -30.83
C ALA A 265 -6.71 -42.89 -31.99
N ASP A 266 -7.02 -44.18 -31.93
CA ASP A 266 -7.64 -44.86 -33.07
C ASP A 266 -9.14 -44.52 -33.25
N ARG A 267 -9.82 -43.95 -32.23
CA ARG A 267 -11.21 -43.42 -32.34
C ARG A 267 -11.50 -42.29 -31.34
N GLY A 268 -10.73 -41.20 -31.37
CA GLY A 268 -10.97 -40.01 -30.53
C GLY A 268 -10.24 -38.77 -31.02
N ASN A 269 -10.62 -37.60 -30.53
CA ASN A 269 -9.96 -36.33 -30.87
C ASN A 269 -8.81 -36.05 -29.88
N ILE A 270 -7.61 -35.78 -30.39
CA ILE A 270 -6.45 -35.35 -29.59
C ILE A 270 -6.29 -33.84 -29.81
N ASN A 271 -6.30 -33.06 -28.73
CA ASN A 271 -6.06 -31.63 -28.80
C ASN A 271 -4.74 -31.31 -28.06
N SER A 272 -3.70 -30.94 -28.81
CA SER A 272 -2.41 -30.52 -28.23
C SER A 272 -2.26 -29.01 -28.36
N GLY A 273 -2.56 -28.29 -27.27
CA GLY A 273 -2.46 -26.84 -27.17
C GLY A 273 -3.47 -26.24 -26.19
N THR A 274 -3.28 -24.98 -25.79
CA THR A 274 -4.21 -24.28 -24.90
C THR A 274 -5.42 -23.78 -25.68
N VAL A 275 -6.62 -24.27 -25.34
CA VAL A 275 -7.89 -23.83 -25.95
C VAL A 275 -8.52 -22.76 -25.08
N HIS A 276 -8.76 -21.57 -25.64
CA HIS A 276 -9.56 -20.53 -24.99
C HIS A 276 -10.98 -20.55 -25.58
N GLY A 277 -11.90 -21.25 -24.92
CA GLY A 277 -13.30 -21.40 -25.33
C GLY A 277 -13.89 -22.77 -24.98
N GLY A 278 -15.21 -22.93 -25.10
CA GLY A 278 -15.90 -24.21 -24.85
C GLY A 278 -15.75 -25.18 -26.01
N GLN A 279 -15.31 -26.42 -25.73
CA GLN A 279 -15.16 -27.47 -26.74
C GLN A 279 -16.22 -28.57 -26.51
N SER A 280 -16.98 -28.91 -27.55
CA SER A 280 -17.94 -30.04 -27.54
C SER A 280 -17.57 -31.04 -28.62
N VAL A 281 -17.53 -32.33 -28.26
CA VAL A 281 -17.14 -33.43 -29.16
C VAL A 281 -18.15 -34.56 -29.03
N THR A 282 -18.65 -35.08 -30.16
CA THR A 282 -19.52 -36.26 -30.22
C THR A 282 -18.98 -37.22 -31.28
N ASN A 283 -18.70 -38.46 -30.90
CA ASN A 283 -18.16 -39.48 -31.81
C ASN A 283 -19.28 -40.47 -32.20
N THR A 284 -19.77 -40.41 -33.44
CA THR A 284 -20.76 -41.36 -33.98
C THR A 284 -20.06 -42.39 -34.85
N GLY A 285 -19.59 -43.48 -34.22
CA GLY A 285 -19.10 -44.65 -34.93
C GLY A 285 -20.27 -45.45 -35.51
N ARG A 286 -20.34 -45.54 -36.84
CA ARG A 286 -21.27 -46.40 -37.57
C ARG A 286 -20.44 -47.32 -38.45
N ASP A 287 -20.54 -48.63 -38.22
CA ASP A 287 -20.40 -49.69 -39.21
C ASP A 287 -20.91 -51.02 -38.61
N SER A 288 -21.43 -51.88 -39.48
CA SER A 288 -22.63 -52.69 -39.26
C SER A 288 -22.36 -54.17 -39.47
N CYS A 289 -23.00 -55.08 -38.71
CA CYS A 289 -23.75 -56.28 -39.18
C CYS A 289 -24.02 -57.30 -38.04
N GLY A 290 -25.20 -57.95 -38.09
CA GLY A 290 -25.59 -59.07 -37.23
C GLY A 290 -26.95 -58.88 -36.57
N GLY A 291 -28.02 -59.31 -37.25
CA GLY A 291 -29.39 -59.11 -36.80
C GLY A 291 -29.87 -60.07 -35.72
N ASP A 292 -30.92 -59.68 -35.02
CA ASP A 292 -32.07 -60.53 -34.76
C ASP A 292 -33.32 -59.69 -34.47
N ARG A 293 -34.47 -60.11 -35.03
CA ARG A 293 -35.79 -59.51 -34.80
C ARG A 293 -36.51 -60.29 -33.69
N ILE A 294 -36.89 -59.65 -32.59
CA ILE A 294 -38.03 -60.02 -31.71
C ILE A 294 -38.51 -58.70 -31.05
N ALA A 295 -39.59 -58.05 -31.49
CA ALA A 295 -41.02 -58.26 -31.19
C ALA A 295 -41.44 -57.90 -29.73
N GLY A 296 -42.40 -56.96 -29.61
CA GLY A 296 -43.22 -56.66 -28.40
C GLY A 296 -42.45 -56.01 -27.23
N ASP A 297 -42.93 -55.07 -26.45
CA ASP A 297 -44.29 -54.60 -26.17
C ASP A 297 -44.27 -53.16 -25.66
N ARG A 298 -45.37 -52.43 -25.93
CA ARG A 298 -45.75 -51.22 -25.18
C ARG A 298 -46.42 -51.67 -23.88
N PHE A 299 -46.08 -51.07 -22.75
CA PHE A 299 -47.01 -50.74 -21.65
C PHE A 299 -46.34 -49.61 -20.83
N GLY A 300 -46.97 -48.43 -20.69
CA GLY A 300 -47.83 -48.13 -19.54
C GLY A 300 -46.95 -47.93 -18.30
N GLY A 301 -46.59 -46.72 -17.89
CA GLY A 301 -47.52 -45.75 -17.31
C GLY A 301 -47.92 -46.22 -15.91
N ASP A 302 -47.33 -45.66 -14.85
CA ASP A 302 -48.02 -45.36 -13.59
C ASP A 302 -47.22 -44.43 -12.68
N ARG A 303 -47.89 -43.35 -12.25
CA ARG A 303 -47.59 -42.52 -11.07
C ARG A 303 -48.55 -42.96 -9.98
N ILE A 304 -48.04 -43.32 -8.80
CA ILE A 304 -48.70 -43.22 -7.49
C ILE A 304 -47.53 -43.04 -6.49
N GLY A 305 -47.46 -42.10 -5.55
CA GLY A 305 -48.49 -41.37 -4.81
C GLY A 305 -48.30 -41.67 -3.31
N GLY A 306 -47.78 -40.69 -2.56
CA GLY A 306 -47.90 -40.44 -1.12
C GLY A 306 -47.76 -41.57 -0.08
N ASN A 307 -46.93 -41.34 0.95
CA ASN A 307 -47.42 -41.34 2.34
C ASN A 307 -46.42 -40.67 3.31
N ARG A 308 -46.97 -39.79 4.15
CA ARG A 308 -46.41 -39.26 5.40
C ARG A 308 -46.44 -40.35 6.48
N VAL A 309 -45.49 -40.31 7.40
CA VAL A 309 -45.69 -40.75 8.80
C VAL A 309 -44.91 -39.78 9.70
N ASP A 310 -45.64 -39.16 10.64
CA ASP A 310 -45.19 -38.39 11.81
C ASP A 310 -44.38 -39.31 12.76
N GLY A 311 -43.56 -38.94 13.73
CA GLY A 311 -43.26 -37.73 14.47
C GLY A 311 -42.60 -38.22 15.78
N ASP A 312 -41.71 -37.44 16.40
CA ASP A 312 -41.54 -37.50 17.85
C ASP A 312 -41.12 -36.12 18.36
N TYR A 313 -41.86 -35.64 19.36
CA TYR A 313 -41.73 -34.34 19.99
C TYR A 313 -41.14 -34.55 21.39
N THR A 314 -40.11 -33.78 21.76
CA THR A 314 -39.89 -33.39 23.15
C THR A 314 -39.79 -31.88 23.24
N ALA A 315 -40.68 -31.33 24.06
CA ALA A 315 -40.95 -29.93 24.29
C ALA A 315 -40.10 -29.32 25.42
N GLY A 316 -40.06 -27.99 25.43
CA GLY A 316 -39.62 -27.11 26.52
C GLY A 316 -38.54 -26.12 26.03
N ASP A 317 -38.71 -24.80 26.01
CA ASP A 317 -39.79 -23.93 26.44
C ASP A 317 -39.67 -22.58 25.70
N ARG A 318 -40.80 -21.87 25.66
CA ARG A 318 -41.12 -20.62 24.93
C ARG A 318 -40.14 -19.45 25.11
N LEU A 319 -39.91 -18.72 24.01
CA LEU A 319 -40.17 -17.28 23.98
C LEU A 319 -40.56 -16.83 22.55
N ASP A 320 -41.78 -16.32 22.43
CA ASP A 320 -42.33 -15.71 21.22
C ASP A 320 -41.62 -14.38 20.89
N ILE A 321 -41.24 -14.15 19.63
CA ILE A 321 -41.36 -12.87 18.91
C ILE A 321 -41.17 -13.14 17.41
N ALA A 322 -42.10 -12.59 16.63
CA ALA A 322 -42.33 -12.75 15.20
C ALA A 322 -41.24 -12.15 14.28
N GLY A 323 -41.18 -12.61 13.02
CA GLY A 323 -40.51 -11.88 11.94
C GLY A 323 -40.12 -12.72 10.72
N ASP A 324 -41.09 -12.94 9.83
CA ASP A 324 -41.09 -13.44 8.45
C ASP A 324 -39.78 -13.75 7.69
N TYR A 325 -39.72 -14.99 7.21
CA TYR A 325 -38.84 -15.47 6.13
C TYR A 325 -39.37 -15.03 4.76
N VAL A 326 -38.52 -14.44 3.92
CA VAL A 326 -38.76 -14.31 2.46
C VAL A 326 -37.58 -14.92 1.70
N GLY A 327 -37.91 -15.93 0.89
CA GLY A 327 -36.98 -16.73 0.11
C GLY A 327 -36.30 -15.96 -1.02
N GLY A 328 -34.97 -16.10 -1.10
CA GLY A 328 -34.16 -15.67 -2.22
C GLY A 328 -34.19 -16.70 -3.36
N ASN A 329 -34.69 -16.27 -4.51
CA ASN A 329 -34.44 -16.93 -5.80
C ASN A 329 -34.55 -15.87 -6.89
N LYS A 330 -33.41 -15.30 -7.35
CA LYS A 330 -33.25 -14.81 -8.74
C LYS A 330 -31.77 -14.82 -9.14
N ALA A 331 -31.39 -15.85 -9.89
CA ALA A 331 -30.32 -15.76 -10.87
C ALA A 331 -30.80 -14.88 -12.04
N GLY A 332 -29.94 -14.00 -12.53
CA GLY A 332 -30.24 -13.11 -13.65
C GLY A 332 -29.01 -12.33 -14.09
N THR A 333 -28.14 -12.99 -14.86
CA THR A 333 -27.07 -12.35 -15.64
C THR A 333 -27.70 -11.41 -16.67
N VAL A 334 -27.37 -10.13 -16.62
CA VAL A 334 -27.76 -9.14 -17.63
C VAL A 334 -26.53 -8.79 -18.47
N ASN A 335 -26.47 -9.33 -19.68
CA ASN A 335 -25.61 -8.84 -20.76
C ASN A 335 -26.51 -8.21 -21.82
N GLY A 336 -26.34 -6.91 -22.03
CA GLY A 336 -27.07 -6.15 -23.05
C GLY A 336 -26.17 -5.06 -23.63
N SER A 337 -25.33 -5.44 -24.58
CA SER A 337 -24.62 -4.53 -25.48
C SER A 337 -25.39 -4.46 -26.80
N GLN A 338 -26.10 -3.37 -27.04
CA GLN A 338 -26.49 -2.96 -28.38
C GLN A 338 -26.35 -1.44 -28.47
N GLY A 339 -25.41 -1.01 -29.32
CA GLY A 339 -25.24 0.37 -29.68
C GLY A 339 -26.33 0.83 -30.64
N ASP A 340 -26.58 2.13 -30.63
CA ASP A 340 -26.88 2.84 -31.87
C ASP A 340 -26.32 4.25 -31.79
N THR A 341 -25.52 4.58 -32.79
CA THR A 341 -24.89 5.89 -32.98
C THR A 341 -25.83 6.73 -33.83
N VAL A 342 -26.39 7.81 -33.27
CA VAL A 342 -27.10 8.82 -34.07
C VAL A 342 -26.36 10.15 -33.99
N ARG A 343 -25.67 10.47 -35.07
CA ARG A 343 -25.14 11.82 -35.37
C ARG A 343 -26.29 12.73 -35.77
N GLY A 344 -26.58 13.75 -34.96
CA GLY A 344 -27.48 14.84 -35.30
C GLY A 344 -26.73 16.18 -35.39
N ASN A 345 -26.43 16.64 -36.61
CA ASN A 345 -25.98 17.99 -36.89
C ASN A 345 -27.05 19.02 -36.48
N LYS A 346 -26.73 19.97 -35.60
CA LYS A 346 -27.52 21.20 -35.44
C LYS A 346 -26.65 22.42 -35.75
N ARG A 347 -26.88 22.98 -36.94
CA ARG A 347 -26.44 24.31 -37.34
C ARG A 347 -27.17 25.37 -36.52
N GLU A 348 -26.38 26.15 -35.82
CA GLU A 348 -26.40 27.62 -35.73
C GLU A 348 -27.57 28.36 -36.42
N LYS A 349 -28.32 29.15 -35.64
CA LYS A 349 -28.85 30.45 -36.06
C LYS A 349 -28.81 31.42 -34.88
N ARG A 350 -27.92 32.41 -34.99
CA ARG A 350 -27.98 33.70 -34.30
C ARG A 350 -29.25 34.46 -34.75
N ARG A 351 -29.91 35.10 -33.80
CA ARG A 351 -30.43 36.46 -33.93
C ARG A 351 -30.25 37.18 -32.62
#